data_AF-A0A7V4KSZ5-F1
#
_entry.id   AF-A0A7V4KSZ5-F1
#
_cell.length_a   1.000
_cell.length_b   1.000
_cell.length_c   1.000
_cell.angle_alpha   90.00
_cell.angle_beta   90.00
_cell.angle_gamma   90.00
#
_symmetry.space_group_name_H-M   'P 1'
#
loop_
_entity.id
_entity.type
_entity.pdbx_description
1 polymer ?
#
loop_
_entity_poly.entity_id
_entity_poly.type
_entity_poly.pdbx_seq_one_letter_code
_entity_poly.pdbx_strand_id
1 'polypeptide(L)'
;QIFRLEKIFSHSKIFEKNLFFEKKTSLIEKLKEFFEVENLSRIEAFDISNIQGKFAVGALVGFLGENFKERFFRKFKIKFEKRVNDLSMTEEILRRRFLHSEWGIPDLILLDGGKAHLNLGKKLKKELKDFEKTKICALAKKGEKIFIEGKEKPISLKNLDKEISSFILNLNKKVHQFAISYHRKLREKSLLE
;
A
#
# COMPACT_ATOMS: atom_id res chain seq x y z
N GLN A 1 -51.11 -15.97 -33.12
CA GLN A 1 -50.54 -14.93 -32.23
C GLN A 1 -49.72 -15.52 -31.07
N ILE A 2 -50.05 -16.70 -30.54
CA ILE A 2 -49.37 -17.33 -29.38
C ILE A 2 -47.91 -17.78 -29.69
N PHE A 3 -47.63 -18.25 -30.90
CA PHE A 3 -46.28 -18.75 -31.29
C PHE A 3 -45.17 -17.67 -31.31
N ARG A 4 -45.53 -16.38 -31.27
CA ARG A 4 -44.58 -15.26 -31.26
C ARG A 4 -44.14 -14.88 -29.83
N LEU A 5 -44.91 -15.27 -28.81
CA LEU A 5 -44.60 -15.00 -27.40
C LEU A 5 -43.62 -16.02 -26.82
N GLU A 6 -43.69 -17.30 -27.19
CA GLU A 6 -42.74 -18.32 -26.72
C GLU A 6 -41.29 -18.02 -27.16
N LYS A 7 -41.13 -17.44 -28.36
CA LYS A 7 -39.82 -17.03 -28.89
C LYS A 7 -39.26 -15.77 -28.21
N ILE A 8 -40.11 -14.96 -27.59
CA ILE A 8 -39.70 -13.81 -26.76
C ILE A 8 -39.30 -14.30 -25.36
N PHE A 9 -40.03 -15.27 -24.79
CA PHE A 9 -39.69 -15.86 -23.50
C PHE A 9 -38.42 -16.72 -23.53
N SER A 10 -38.08 -17.36 -24.65
CA SER A 10 -36.80 -18.09 -24.78
C SER A 10 -35.58 -17.15 -24.74
N HIS A 11 -35.72 -15.89 -25.15
CA HIS A 11 -34.69 -14.86 -25.01
C HIS A 11 -34.68 -14.19 -23.62
N SER A 12 -35.81 -14.19 -22.91
CA SER A 12 -35.87 -13.66 -21.53
C SER A 12 -35.02 -14.48 -20.55
N LYS A 13 -34.95 -15.81 -20.71
CA LYS A 13 -34.05 -16.69 -19.92
C LYS A 13 -32.57 -16.42 -20.20
N ILE A 14 -32.23 -15.98 -21.41
CA ILE A 14 -30.86 -15.56 -21.77
C ILE A 14 -30.54 -14.22 -21.08
N PHE A 15 -31.53 -13.34 -20.93
CA PHE A 15 -31.39 -12.10 -20.17
C PHE A 15 -31.28 -12.32 -18.65
N GLU A 16 -32.05 -13.26 -18.08
CA GLU A 16 -31.89 -13.64 -16.66
C GLU A 16 -30.54 -14.32 -16.39
N LYS A 17 -30.05 -15.17 -17.30
CA LYS A 17 -28.70 -15.77 -17.18
C LYS A 17 -27.57 -14.73 -17.28
N ASN A 18 -27.79 -13.64 -18.00
CA ASN A 18 -26.86 -12.51 -18.04
C ASN A 18 -27.00 -11.54 -16.85
N LEU A 19 -28.12 -11.58 -16.10
CA LEU A 19 -28.24 -10.89 -14.81
C LEU A 19 -27.49 -11.63 -13.69
N PHE A 20 -27.24 -12.94 -13.88
CA PHE A 20 -26.25 -13.74 -13.14
C PHE A 20 -24.83 -13.62 -13.75
N PHE A 21 -24.49 -12.49 -14.36
CA PHE A 21 -23.09 -12.06 -14.31
C PHE A 21 -22.78 -11.88 -12.83
N GLU A 22 -22.13 -12.88 -12.21
CA GLU A 22 -21.49 -12.73 -10.91
C GLU A 22 -20.75 -11.40 -10.97
N LYS A 23 -21.28 -10.41 -10.25
CA LYS A 23 -20.73 -9.07 -10.21
C LYS A 23 -19.41 -9.23 -9.47
N LYS A 24 -18.35 -9.58 -10.19
CA LYS A 24 -17.05 -9.91 -9.61
C LYS A 24 -16.65 -8.69 -8.79
N THR A 25 -16.71 -8.82 -7.47
CA THR A 25 -16.36 -7.75 -6.54
C THR A 25 -14.97 -7.27 -6.92
N SER A 26 -14.84 -5.96 -7.20
CA SER A 26 -13.56 -5.41 -7.62
C SER A 26 -12.52 -5.63 -6.53
N LEU A 27 -11.24 -5.69 -6.91
CA LEU A 27 -10.15 -5.84 -5.94
C LEU A 27 -10.22 -4.76 -4.86
N ILE A 28 -10.59 -3.53 -5.23
CA ILE A 28 -10.72 -2.42 -4.28
C ILE A 28 -11.81 -2.66 -3.24
N GLU A 29 -12.97 -3.19 -3.63
CA GLU A 29 -14.03 -3.50 -2.66
C GLU A 29 -13.59 -4.62 -1.70
N LYS A 30 -12.94 -5.67 -2.20
CA LYS A 30 -12.35 -6.72 -1.34
C LYS A 30 -11.31 -6.17 -0.37
N LEU A 31 -10.47 -5.25 -0.84
CA LEU A 31 -9.44 -4.63 0.01
C LEU A 31 -10.05 -3.67 1.04
N LYS A 32 -11.11 -2.92 0.70
CA LYS A 32 -11.85 -2.07 1.65
C LYS A 32 -12.40 -2.90 2.80
N GLU A 33 -13.07 -4.02 2.48
CA GLU A 33 -13.59 -4.94 3.48
C GLU A 33 -12.48 -5.54 4.34
N PHE A 34 -11.40 -6.02 3.70
CA PHE A 34 -10.29 -6.65 4.42
C PHE A 34 -9.56 -5.70 5.37
N PHE A 35 -9.30 -4.48 4.92
CA PHE A 35 -8.66 -3.44 5.72
C PHE A 35 -9.63 -2.68 6.60
N GLU A 36 -10.94 -2.90 6.52
CA GLU A 36 -11.96 -2.20 7.32
C GLU A 36 -11.81 -0.68 7.18
N VAL A 37 -11.91 -0.20 5.95
CA VAL A 37 -11.85 1.23 5.58
C VAL A 37 -13.05 1.63 4.73
N GLU A 38 -13.58 2.83 4.96
CA GLU A 38 -14.73 3.36 4.20
C GLU A 38 -14.36 3.63 2.74
N ASN A 39 -13.17 4.19 2.51
CA ASN A 39 -12.64 4.54 1.20
C ASN A 39 -11.25 3.93 1.01
N LEU A 40 -10.91 3.62 -0.24
CA LEU A 40 -9.60 3.08 -0.61
C LEU A 40 -9.23 3.56 -2.02
N SER A 41 -9.25 4.87 -2.18
CA SER A 41 -8.87 5.54 -3.42
C SER A 41 -7.37 5.61 -3.55
N ARG A 42 -6.64 5.81 -2.44
CA ARG A 42 -5.18 5.98 -2.43
C ARG A 42 -4.51 5.16 -1.35
N ILE A 43 -3.53 4.38 -1.79
CA ILE A 43 -2.65 3.57 -0.95
C ILE A 43 -1.22 4.03 -1.16
N GLU A 44 -0.48 4.24 -0.08
CA GLU A 44 0.95 4.55 -0.13
C GLU A 44 1.76 3.45 0.55
N ALA A 45 2.84 3.02 -0.08
CA ALA A 45 3.77 2.05 0.50
C ALA A 45 5.15 2.66 0.68
N PHE A 46 5.82 2.31 1.79
CA PHE A 46 7.12 2.82 2.18
C PHE A 46 8.14 1.70 2.38
N ASP A 47 9.36 1.93 1.91
CA ASP A 47 10.54 1.08 2.12
C ASP A 47 11.71 1.97 2.55
N ILE A 48 12.45 1.51 3.57
CA ILE A 48 13.73 2.09 3.96
C ILE A 48 14.82 1.10 3.59
N SER A 49 15.81 1.58 2.85
CA SER A 49 16.96 0.76 2.51
C SER A 49 18.25 1.53 2.79
N ASN A 50 19.22 0.82 3.37
CA ASN A 50 20.46 1.38 3.89
C ASN A 50 21.66 0.71 3.21
N ILE A 51 22.63 1.51 2.77
CA ILE A 51 23.90 1.02 2.23
C ILE A 51 25.00 1.31 3.25
N GLN A 52 25.51 0.25 3.90
CA GLN A 52 26.82 0.20 4.58
C GLN A 52 27.24 1.51 5.29
N GLY A 53 26.30 2.16 5.97
CA GLY A 53 26.54 3.35 6.79
C GLY A 53 26.72 4.71 6.08
N LYS A 54 26.65 4.82 4.74
CA LYS A 54 26.91 6.10 4.04
C LYS A 54 25.68 6.80 3.46
N PHE A 55 24.72 6.05 2.90
CA PHE A 55 23.52 6.65 2.29
C PHE A 55 22.27 5.80 2.53
N ALA A 56 21.49 6.18 3.53
CA ALA A 56 20.16 5.65 3.72
C ALA A 56 19.15 6.40 2.84
N VAL A 57 18.23 5.66 2.23
CA VAL A 57 17.14 6.25 1.42
C VAL A 57 15.80 5.68 1.84
N GLY A 58 14.79 6.53 1.76
CA GLY A 58 13.40 6.12 1.79
C GLY A 58 12.79 6.14 0.40
N ALA A 59 11.87 5.22 0.14
CA ALA A 59 11.07 5.17 -1.07
C ALA A 59 9.58 5.18 -0.69
N LEU A 60 8.79 5.89 -1.49
CA LEU A 60 7.33 5.89 -1.42
C LEU A 60 6.78 5.58 -2.81
N VAL A 61 5.85 4.62 -2.86
CA VAL A 61 5.07 4.27 -4.05
C VAL A 61 3.59 4.51 -3.79
N GLY A 62 2.91 5.19 -4.72
CA GLY A 62 1.49 5.46 -4.65
C GLY A 62 0.69 4.57 -5.59
N PHE A 63 -0.36 3.94 -5.07
CA PHE A 63 -1.36 3.18 -5.81
C PHE A 63 -2.70 3.93 -5.71
N LEU A 64 -3.30 4.27 -6.86
CA LEU A 64 -4.51 5.09 -6.93
C LEU A 64 -5.57 4.41 -7.79
N GLY A 65 -6.74 4.18 -7.20
CA GLY A 65 -7.83 3.42 -7.81
C GLY A 65 -7.38 1.98 -8.05
N GLU A 66 -6.89 1.67 -9.24
CA GLU A 66 -6.53 0.30 -9.62
C GLU A 66 -5.09 0.16 -10.10
N ASN A 67 -4.30 1.23 -10.10
CA ASN A 67 -2.96 1.23 -10.69
C ASN A 67 -1.93 2.02 -9.89
N PHE A 68 -0.68 1.61 -10.03
CA PHE A 68 0.46 2.42 -9.61
C PHE A 68 0.53 3.71 -10.42
N LYS A 69 0.77 4.83 -9.74
CA LYS A 69 0.85 6.14 -10.38
C LYS A 69 2.18 6.78 -10.02
N GLU A 70 3.12 6.75 -10.97
CA GLU A 70 4.50 7.24 -10.77
C GLU A 70 4.59 8.70 -10.35
N ARG A 71 3.61 9.54 -10.75
CA ARG A 71 3.51 10.93 -10.29
C ARG A 71 3.41 11.09 -8.76
N PHE A 72 2.99 10.04 -8.04
CA PHE A 72 2.93 10.00 -6.57
C PHE A 72 4.13 9.29 -5.95
N PHE A 73 5.10 8.83 -6.74
CA PHE A 73 6.28 8.19 -6.18
C PHE A 73 7.23 9.26 -5.65
N ARG A 74 7.88 8.97 -4.53
CA ARG A 74 8.83 9.91 -3.91
C ARG A 74 10.06 9.16 -3.41
N LYS A 75 11.20 9.82 -3.52
CA LYS A 75 12.49 9.35 -3.01
C LYS A 75 12.94 10.31 -1.94
N PHE A 76 13.34 9.77 -0.80
CA PHE A 76 13.82 10.52 0.33
C PHE A 76 15.29 10.21 0.52
N LYS A 77 16.16 11.23 0.39
CA LYS A 77 17.48 11.15 1.01
C LYS A 77 17.27 11.36 2.51
N ILE A 78 17.61 10.34 3.31
CA ILE A 78 17.45 10.39 4.76
C ILE A 78 18.46 11.39 5.32
N LYS A 79 17.97 12.29 6.17
CA LYS A 79 18.79 13.30 6.85
C LYS A 79 18.91 12.90 8.32
N PHE A 80 20.08 12.42 8.75
CA PHE A 80 20.33 12.07 10.15
C PHE A 80 21.80 12.26 10.55
N GLU A 81 22.01 12.69 11.81
CA GLU A 81 23.33 12.98 12.39
C GLU A 81 23.84 11.91 13.38
N LYS A 82 23.01 10.95 13.80
CA LYS A 82 23.34 9.95 14.86
C LYS A 82 23.17 8.51 14.40
N ARG A 83 23.65 7.56 15.22
CA ARG A 83 23.60 6.10 14.98
C ARG A 83 22.20 5.66 14.55
N VAL A 84 22.11 5.09 13.35
CA VAL A 84 20.87 4.90 12.62
C VAL A 84 20.29 3.50 12.85
N ASN A 85 18.99 3.40 13.15
CA ASN A 85 18.23 2.16 13.07
C ASN A 85 17.02 2.35 12.12
N ASP A 86 16.50 1.26 11.54
CA ASP A 86 15.39 1.28 10.56
C ASP A 86 14.18 2.08 11.03
N LEU A 87 13.86 1.99 12.33
CA LEU A 87 12.67 2.63 12.90
C LEU A 87 12.81 4.17 12.91
N SER A 88 13.98 4.69 13.28
CA SER A 88 14.23 6.14 13.32
C SER A 88 14.23 6.75 11.91
N MET A 89 14.75 6.01 10.93
CA MET A 89 14.70 6.40 9.52
C MET A 89 13.25 6.46 9.02
N THR A 90 12.45 5.45 9.36
CA THR A 90 11.02 5.42 9.03
C THR A 90 10.29 6.61 9.67
N GLU A 91 10.64 6.98 10.90
CA GLU A 91 10.03 8.13 11.59
C GLU A 91 10.30 9.44 10.84
N GLU A 92 11.54 9.72 10.44
CA GLU A 92 11.89 10.94 9.72
C GLU A 92 11.15 11.07 8.39
N ILE A 93 11.10 10.00 7.59
CA ILE A 93 10.41 10.06 6.30
C ILE A 93 8.90 10.20 6.46
N LEU A 94 8.29 9.57 7.48
CA LEU A 94 6.85 9.68 7.74
C LEU A 94 6.50 11.07 8.24
N ARG A 95 7.29 11.63 9.16
CA ARG A 95 7.11 13.02 9.61
C ARG A 95 7.19 13.99 8.42
N ARG A 96 8.20 13.86 7.57
CA ARG A 96 8.31 14.69 6.36
C ARG A 96 7.12 14.50 5.43
N ARG A 97 6.69 13.26 5.18
CA ARG A 97 5.52 12.97 4.34
C ARG A 97 4.25 13.60 4.90
N PHE A 98 4.03 13.55 6.22
CA PHE A 98 2.81 14.03 6.83
C PHE A 98 2.75 15.56 6.90
N LEU A 99 3.88 16.26 6.78
CA LEU A 99 3.90 17.71 6.59
C LEU A 99 3.48 18.15 5.17
N HIS A 100 3.34 17.21 4.23
CA HIS A 100 2.93 17.48 2.85
C HIS A 100 1.48 17.05 2.59
N SER A 101 0.51 17.72 3.23
CA SER A 101 -0.92 17.45 3.02
C SER A 101 -1.38 17.83 1.61
N GLU A 102 -0.70 18.77 0.95
CA GLU A 102 -0.95 19.18 -0.45
C GLU A 102 -0.66 18.05 -1.45
N TRP A 103 0.09 17.03 -1.04
CA TRP A 103 0.27 15.83 -1.87
C TRP A 103 -0.98 14.96 -1.89
N GLY A 104 -1.99 15.26 -1.07
CA GLY A 104 -3.20 14.48 -0.81
C GLY A 104 -3.02 13.47 0.32
N ILE A 105 -4.10 13.19 1.04
CA ILE A 105 -4.12 12.27 2.18
C ILE A 105 -4.41 10.85 1.66
N PRO A 106 -3.60 9.83 2.01
CA PRO A 106 -3.88 8.45 1.64
C PRO A 106 -4.92 7.83 2.57
N ASP A 107 -5.70 6.89 2.05
CA ASP A 107 -6.64 6.11 2.85
C ASP A 107 -5.90 5.01 3.63
N LEU A 108 -4.82 4.49 3.06
CA LEU A 108 -4.00 3.44 3.66
C LEU A 108 -2.51 3.68 3.45
N ILE A 109 -1.73 3.42 4.49
CA ILE A 109 -0.27 3.39 4.46
C ILE A 109 0.23 2.00 4.80
N LEU A 110 1.09 1.43 3.95
CA LEU A 110 1.81 0.18 4.18
C LEU A 110 3.29 0.47 4.44
N LEU A 111 3.78 0.09 5.61
CA LEU A 111 5.19 0.20 5.97
C LEU A 111 5.89 -1.15 5.80
N ASP A 112 7.08 -1.17 5.20
CA ASP A 112 7.95 -2.35 5.30
C ASP A 112 8.53 -2.45 6.72
N GLY A 113 8.07 -3.44 7.48
CA GLY A 113 8.45 -3.63 8.87
C GLY A 113 7.39 -4.32 9.73
N GLY A 114 7.80 -4.78 10.90
CA GLY A 114 6.91 -5.47 11.85
C GLY A 114 6.08 -4.52 12.73
N LYS A 115 5.57 -5.07 13.85
CA LYS A 115 4.73 -4.37 14.85
C LYS A 115 5.28 -3.00 15.31
N ALA A 116 6.60 -2.85 15.44
CA ALA A 116 7.21 -1.57 15.81
C ALA A 116 6.90 -0.46 14.80
N HIS A 117 6.87 -0.77 13.51
CA HIS A 117 6.58 0.19 12.44
C HIS A 117 5.09 0.55 12.42
N LEU A 118 4.20 -0.44 12.62
CA LEU A 118 2.77 -0.18 12.81
C LEU A 118 2.54 0.81 13.95
N ASN A 119 3.16 0.56 15.12
CA ASN A 119 3.00 1.41 16.29
C ASN A 119 3.55 2.83 16.05
N LEU A 120 4.68 2.95 15.35
CA LEU A 120 5.24 4.24 14.95
C LEU A 120 4.27 5.01 14.06
N GLY A 121 3.78 4.40 12.98
CA GLY A 121 2.83 5.06 12.08
C GLY A 121 1.55 5.50 12.80
N LYS A 122 1.00 4.64 13.68
CA LYS A 122 -0.14 4.97 14.53
C LYS A 122 0.11 6.16 15.45
N LYS A 123 1.31 6.25 16.04
CA LYS A 123 1.71 7.38 16.88
C LYS A 123 1.75 8.66 16.05
N LEU A 124 2.48 8.65 14.93
CA LEU A 124 2.70 9.84 14.10
C LEU A 124 1.42 10.39 13.49
N LYS A 125 0.49 9.53 13.04
CA LYS A 125 -0.77 10.04 12.47
C LYS A 125 -1.68 10.71 13.49
N LYS A 126 -1.58 10.34 14.78
CA LYS A 126 -2.34 11.01 15.85
C LYS A 126 -1.80 12.40 16.15
N GLU A 127 -0.51 12.63 15.92
CA GLU A 127 0.10 13.95 16.08
C GLU A 127 -0.38 14.93 15.00
N LEU A 128 -0.93 14.44 13.87
CA LEU A 128 -1.28 15.25 12.69
C LEU A 128 -2.72 14.93 12.23
N LYS A 129 -3.67 15.80 12.60
CA LYS A 129 -5.12 15.61 12.45
C LYS A 129 -5.56 15.15 11.05
N ASP A 130 -4.92 15.65 10.00
CA ASP A 130 -5.27 15.32 8.60
C ASP A 130 -5.17 13.81 8.30
N PHE A 131 -4.33 13.07 9.01
CA PHE A 131 -4.08 11.64 8.77
C PHE A 131 -4.86 10.74 9.73
N GLU A 132 -5.72 11.27 10.59
CA GLU A 132 -6.42 10.48 11.62
C GLU A 132 -7.17 9.28 11.03
N LYS A 133 -7.83 9.48 9.88
CA LYS A 133 -8.59 8.47 9.14
C LYS A 133 -7.71 7.52 8.31
N THR A 134 -6.45 7.84 8.08
CA THR A 134 -5.54 6.97 7.31
C THR A 134 -5.28 5.68 8.10
N LYS A 135 -5.58 4.53 7.48
CA LYS A 135 -5.27 3.23 8.08
C LYS A 135 -3.78 2.93 7.97
N ILE A 136 -3.15 2.55 9.08
CA ILE A 136 -1.75 2.13 9.08
C ILE A 136 -1.64 0.60 9.06
N CYS A 137 -0.80 0.08 8.18
CA CYS A 137 -0.44 -1.32 8.09
C CYS A 137 1.08 -1.47 8.04
N ALA A 138 1.59 -2.62 8.47
CA ALA A 138 3.01 -2.94 8.39
C ALA A 138 3.21 -4.40 7.96
N LEU A 139 4.10 -4.63 7.00
CA LEU A 139 4.41 -5.95 6.48
C LEU A 139 5.73 -6.44 7.08
N ALA A 140 5.70 -7.55 7.84
CA ALA A 140 6.92 -8.11 8.40
C ALA A 140 7.92 -8.49 7.31
N LYS A 141 9.22 -8.34 7.61
CA LYS A 141 10.31 -8.75 6.72
C LYS A 141 10.07 -10.18 6.20
N LYS A 142 10.30 -10.40 4.91
CA LYS A 142 9.94 -11.59 4.11
C LYS A 142 8.48 -11.72 3.67
N GLY A 143 7.60 -10.77 4.00
CA GLY A 143 6.22 -10.77 3.50
C GLY A 143 5.35 -11.88 4.08
N GLU A 144 5.69 -12.41 5.25
CA GLU A 144 4.98 -13.54 5.83
C GLU A 144 3.71 -13.13 6.58
N LYS A 145 3.75 -11.98 7.25
CA LYS A 145 2.69 -11.51 8.16
C LYS A 145 2.43 -10.02 7.98
N ILE A 146 1.16 -9.66 7.92
CA ILE A 146 0.71 -8.26 7.93
C ILE A 146 0.15 -7.90 9.31
N PHE A 147 0.55 -6.74 9.81
CA PHE A 147 0.01 -6.09 10.98
C PHE A 147 -0.91 -4.96 10.52
N ILE A 148 -2.15 -4.94 11.01
CA ILE A 148 -3.17 -3.99 10.58
C ILE A 148 -3.65 -3.21 11.81
N GLU A 149 -3.73 -1.89 11.69
CA GLU A 149 -4.33 -1.06 12.73
C GLU A 149 -5.78 -1.48 13.02
N GLY A 150 -6.08 -1.67 14.31
CA GLY A 150 -7.38 -2.16 14.78
C GLY A 150 -7.41 -3.68 15.02
N LYS A 151 -6.44 -4.44 14.49
CA LYS A 151 -6.34 -5.89 14.71
C LYS A 151 -5.27 -6.23 15.74
N GLU A 152 -5.61 -7.08 16.72
CA GLU A 152 -4.70 -7.46 17.80
C GLU A 152 -3.58 -8.39 17.33
N LYS A 153 -3.94 -9.38 16.49
CA LYS A 153 -3.03 -10.42 16.01
C LYS A 153 -2.62 -10.15 14.55
N PRO A 154 -1.35 -10.37 14.18
CA PRO A 154 -0.94 -10.33 12.78
C PRO A 154 -1.60 -11.45 11.99
N ILE A 155 -1.86 -11.20 10.71
CA ILE A 155 -2.44 -12.18 9.80
C ILE A 155 -1.35 -12.72 8.89
N SER A 156 -1.24 -14.05 8.80
CA SER A 156 -0.35 -14.71 7.84
C SER A 156 -0.87 -14.47 6.42
N LEU A 157 0.00 -14.03 5.50
CA LEU A 157 -0.41 -13.83 4.10
C LEU A 157 -0.84 -15.14 3.43
N LYS A 158 -0.35 -16.29 3.91
CA LYS A 158 -0.77 -17.62 3.43
C LYS A 158 -2.22 -17.95 3.76
N ASN A 159 -2.80 -17.26 4.75
CA ASN A 159 -4.16 -17.49 5.20
C ASN A 159 -5.14 -16.47 4.59
N LEU A 160 -4.65 -15.55 3.76
CA LEU A 160 -5.47 -14.55 3.08
C LEU A 160 -5.95 -15.08 1.73
N ASP A 161 -7.03 -14.46 1.24
CA ASP A 161 -7.41 -14.58 -0.17
C ASP A 161 -6.21 -14.29 -1.09
N LYS A 162 -6.14 -15.01 -2.21
CA LYS A 162 -5.01 -14.94 -3.13
C LYS A 162 -4.87 -13.57 -3.79
N GLU A 163 -5.97 -12.89 -4.09
CA GLU A 163 -5.93 -11.56 -4.70
C GLU A 163 -5.41 -10.52 -3.69
N ILE A 164 -5.85 -10.60 -2.43
CA ILE A 164 -5.41 -9.70 -1.35
C ILE A 164 -3.92 -9.90 -1.04
N SER A 165 -3.49 -11.14 -0.82
CA SER A 165 -2.08 -11.45 -0.54
C SER A 165 -1.18 -11.06 -1.71
N SER A 166 -1.60 -11.32 -2.95
CA SER A 166 -0.86 -10.92 -4.15
C SER A 166 -0.76 -9.40 -4.28
N PHE A 167 -1.83 -8.67 -3.98
CA PHE A 167 -1.81 -7.21 -3.97
C PHE A 167 -0.77 -6.66 -2.97
N ILE A 168 -0.81 -7.12 -1.72
CA ILE A 168 0.11 -6.67 -0.66
C ILE A 168 1.56 -6.96 -1.06
N LEU A 169 1.84 -8.17 -1.57
CA LEU A 169 3.18 -8.55 -2.00
C LEU A 169 3.66 -7.75 -3.22
N ASN A 170 2.78 -7.48 -4.19
CA ASN A 170 3.11 -6.67 -5.36
C ASN A 170 3.38 -5.21 -4.99
N LEU A 171 2.58 -4.65 -4.09
CA LEU A 171 2.78 -3.31 -3.54
C LEU A 171 4.15 -3.20 -2.84
N ASN A 172 4.48 -4.18 -1.98
CA ASN A 172 5.76 -4.24 -1.29
C ASN A 172 6.94 -4.40 -2.27
N LYS A 173 6.82 -5.32 -3.24
CA LYS A 173 7.83 -5.55 -4.27
C LYS A 173 8.07 -4.29 -5.09
N LYS A 174 7.02 -3.54 -5.44
CA LYS A 174 7.14 -2.31 -6.23
C LYS A 174 7.90 -1.22 -5.47
N VAL A 175 7.60 -1.00 -4.19
CA VAL A 175 8.34 0.00 -3.39
C VAL A 175 9.79 -0.40 -3.15
N HIS A 176 10.05 -1.69 -2.91
CA HIS A 176 11.40 -2.22 -2.78
C HIS A 176 12.23 -2.07 -4.06
N GLN A 177 11.65 -2.41 -5.22
CA GLN A 177 12.28 -2.18 -6.53
C GLN A 177 12.58 -0.70 -6.77
N PHE A 178 11.66 0.18 -6.36
CA PHE A 178 11.85 1.62 -6.48
C PHE A 178 13.01 2.12 -5.60
N ALA A 179 13.13 1.61 -4.37
CA ALA A 179 14.26 1.89 -3.48
C ALA A 179 15.60 1.41 -4.08
N ILE A 180 15.68 0.16 -4.54
CA ILE A 180 16.89 -0.40 -5.18
C ILE A 180 17.31 0.43 -6.41
N SER A 181 16.35 0.82 -7.24
CA SER A 181 16.63 1.64 -8.42
C SER A 181 17.27 2.99 -8.04
N TYR A 182 16.87 3.56 -6.91
CA TYR A 182 17.44 4.80 -6.40
C TYR A 182 18.85 4.60 -5.86
N HIS A 183 19.06 3.52 -5.10
CA HIS A 183 20.37 3.15 -4.61
C HIS A 183 21.40 2.98 -5.71
N ARG A 184 21.03 2.29 -6.80
CA ARG A 184 21.94 2.12 -7.94
C ARG A 184 22.36 3.47 -8.52
N LYS A 185 21.41 4.38 -8.75
CA LYS A 185 21.69 5.74 -9.26
C LYS A 185 22.58 6.55 -8.32
N LEU A 186 22.38 6.45 -7.00
CA LEU A 186 23.23 7.18 -6.03
C LEU A 186 24.65 6.64 -6.01
N ARG A 187 24.84 5.31 -6.12
CA ARG A 187 26.18 4.70 -6.19
C ARG A 187 26.94 5.12 -7.44
N GLU A 188 26.28 5.07 -8.59
CA GLU A 188 26.86 5.54 -9.86
C GLU A 188 27.32 7.00 -9.74
N LYS A 189 26.50 7.86 -9.15
CA LYS A 189 26.86 9.28 -8.95
C LYS A 189 28.03 9.46 -7.98
N SER A 190 28.06 8.73 -6.87
CA SER A 190 29.14 8.83 -5.87
C SER A 190 30.48 8.26 -6.33
N LEU A 191 30.51 7.45 -7.40
CA LEU A 191 31.73 6.94 -8.01
C LEU A 191 32.31 7.89 -9.08
N LEU A 192 31.51 8.88 -9.50
CA LEU A 192 31.90 9.91 -10.48
C LEU A 192 32.33 11.23 -9.82
N GLU A 193 32.14 11.36 -8.50
CA GLU A 193 32.64 12.45 -7.65
C GLU A 193 33.94 12.04 -6.96
#